data_AF-A0A7C5STK3-F1
#
_entry.id   AF-A0A7C5STK3-F1
#
_cell.length_a   1.000
_cell.length_b   1.000
_cell.length_c   1.000
_cell.angle_alpha   90.00
_cell.angle_beta   90.00
_cell.angle_gamma   90.00
#
_symmetry.space_group_name_H-M   'P 1'
#
loop_
_entity.id
_entity.type
_entity.pdbx_description
1 polymer ?
#
loop_
_entity_poly.entity_id
_entity_poly.type
_entity_poly.pdbx_seq_one_letter_code
_entity_poly.pdbx_strand_id
1 'polypeptide(L)'
;MQTLYDLIIIGGGPGGIGAAVEAKMLGLDKVLMIEKTDNHSHTIRKFYKDNKRVDKDWQGQAVKLEGNVDFFDGTKESTLDYFDALLDDEKIDTR
;
A
#
# COMPACT_ATOMS: atom_id res chain seq x y z
N MET A 1 -24.34 -18.03 -9.65
CA MET A 1 -22.96 -17.84 -9.17
C MET A 1 -23.03 -16.81 -8.05
N GLN A 2 -22.50 -17.09 -6.87
CA GLN A 2 -22.35 -16.07 -5.82
C GLN A 2 -21.01 -15.36 -6.00
N THR A 3 -21.03 -14.03 -5.95
CA THR A 3 -19.81 -13.21 -5.96
C THR A 3 -19.18 -13.28 -4.57
N LEU A 4 -17.95 -13.81 -4.51
CA LEU A 4 -17.21 -14.00 -3.25
C LEU A 4 -16.50 -12.71 -2.80
N TYR A 5 -16.02 -11.90 -3.73
CA TYR A 5 -15.29 -10.65 -3.46
C TYR A 5 -15.82 -9.52 -4.35
N ASP A 6 -15.85 -8.31 -3.81
CA ASP A 6 -16.22 -7.08 -4.54
C ASP A 6 -15.03 -6.58 -5.39
N LEU A 7 -13.81 -6.79 -4.88
CA LEU A 7 -12.56 -6.42 -5.54
C LEU A 7 -11.46 -7.41 -5.20
N ILE A 8 -10.68 -7.79 -6.21
CA ILE A 8 -9.44 -8.54 -6.06
C ILE A 8 -8.30 -7.70 -6.62
N ILE A 9 -7.27 -7.47 -5.80
CA ILE A 9 -6.07 -6.69 -6.13
C ILE A 9 -4.90 -7.66 -6.25
N ILE A 10 -4.17 -7.59 -7.37
CA ILE A 10 -3.00 -8.42 -7.62
C ILE A 10 -1.74 -7.56 -7.49
N GLY A 11 -0.97 -7.81 -6.43
CA GLY A 11 0.26 -7.13 -6.07
C GLY A 11 0.12 -6.30 -4.80
N GLY A 12 0.99 -6.54 -3.82
CA GLY A 12 1.07 -5.85 -2.53
C GLY A 12 2.05 -4.68 -2.51
N GLY A 13 2.28 -4.01 -3.64
CA GLY A 13 3.10 -2.80 -3.69
C GLY A 13 2.33 -1.55 -3.22
N PRO A 14 2.94 -0.36 -3.25
CA PRO A 14 2.27 0.90 -2.88
C PRO A 14 0.94 1.12 -3.61
N GLY A 15 0.86 0.78 -4.89
CA GLY A 15 -0.39 0.89 -5.67
C GLY A 15 -1.49 -0.09 -5.24
N GLY A 16 -1.12 -1.31 -4.84
CA GLY A 16 -2.07 -2.30 -4.35
C GLY A 16 -2.60 -1.95 -2.96
N ILE A 17 -1.70 -1.48 -2.09
CA ILE A 17 -2.04 -0.98 -0.75
C ILE A 17 -2.98 0.21 -0.86
N GLY A 18 -2.64 1.21 -1.69
CA GLY A 18 -3.52 2.36 -1.93
C GLY A 18 -4.89 1.93 -2.45
N ALA A 19 -4.95 1.04 -3.44
CA ALA A 19 -6.22 0.53 -3.95
C ALA A 19 -7.05 -0.19 -2.89
N ALA A 20 -6.42 -0.97 -2.01
CA ALA A 20 -7.11 -1.70 -0.95
C ALA A 20 -7.72 -0.74 0.07
N VAL A 21 -6.96 0.27 0.52
CA VAL A 21 -7.44 1.29 1.46
C VAL A 21 -8.60 2.10 0.86
N GLU A 22 -8.44 2.59 -0.37
CA GLU A 22 -9.49 3.37 -1.05
C GLU A 22 -10.77 2.55 -1.25
N ALA A 23 -10.65 1.28 -1.66
CA ALA A 23 -11.80 0.41 -1.82
C ALA A 23 -12.60 0.26 -0.52
N LYS A 24 -11.91 0.06 0.62
CA LYS A 24 -12.57 0.01 1.93
C LYS A 24 -13.23 1.33 2.30
N MET A 25 -12.57 2.47 2.07
CA MET A 25 -13.14 3.79 2.34
C MET A 25 -14.36 4.12 1.48
N LEU A 26 -14.42 3.58 0.26
CA LEU A 26 -15.57 3.68 -0.63
C LEU A 26 -16.70 2.69 -0.29
N GLY A 27 -16.53 1.86 0.75
CA GLY A 27 -17.55 0.95 1.25
C GLY A 27 -17.59 -0.41 0.57
N LEU A 28 -16.50 -0.86 -0.07
CA LEU A 28 -16.39 -2.25 -0.51
C LEU A 28 -16.09 -3.14 0.70
N ASP A 29 -16.90 -4.17 0.89
CA ASP A 29 -16.80 -5.02 2.08
C ASP A 29 -15.75 -6.12 1.86
N LYS A 30 -15.82 -6.82 0.74
CA LYS A 30 -15.01 -8.02 0.46
C LYS A 30 -13.88 -7.70 -0.52
N VAL A 31 -12.81 -7.12 0.01
CA VAL A 31 -11.60 -6.77 -0.74
C VAL A 31 -10.49 -7.76 -0.41
N LEU A 32 -9.94 -8.41 -1.43
CA LEU A 32 -8.81 -9.33 -1.29
C LEU A 32 -7.59 -8.77 -2.00
N MET A 33 -6.46 -8.64 -1.31
CA MET A 33 -5.16 -8.33 -1.90
C MET A 33 -4.27 -9.58 -1.90
N ILE A 34 -3.70 -9.92 -3.06
CA ILE A 34 -2.82 -11.08 -3.26
C ILE A 34 -1.43 -10.59 -3.64
N GLU A 35 -0.41 -10.97 -2.87
CA GLU A 35 1.00 -10.76 -3.20
C GLU A 35 1.68 -12.11 -3.47
N LYS A 36 2.59 -12.15 -4.44
CA LYS A 36 3.32 -13.38 -4.77
C LYS A 36 4.27 -13.79 -3.64
N THR A 37 4.79 -12.81 -2.90
CA THR A 37 5.76 -13.04 -1.82
C THR A 37 5.11 -12.94 -0.44
N ASP A 38 5.80 -13.44 0.59
CA ASP A 38 5.28 -13.49 1.96
C ASP A 38 5.05 -12.11 2.61
N ASN A 39 5.47 -11.02 1.98
CA ASN A 39 5.32 -9.66 2.49
C ASN A 39 4.90 -8.71 1.37
N HIS A 40 4.10 -7.71 1.72
CA HIS A 40 3.85 -6.56 0.86
C HIS A 40 5.16 -5.76 0.62
N SER A 41 5.16 -4.87 -0.37
CA SER A 41 6.26 -3.95 -0.69
C SER A 41 7.60 -4.65 -1.00
N HIS A 42 7.56 -5.82 -1.63
CA HIS A 42 8.74 -6.67 -1.87
C HIS A 42 9.91 -5.92 -2.53
N THR A 43 9.65 -5.09 -3.53
CA THR A 43 10.67 -4.29 -4.23
C THR A 43 11.40 -3.34 -3.28
N ILE A 44 10.68 -2.68 -2.37
CA ILE A 44 11.27 -1.79 -1.35
C ILE A 44 12.14 -2.63 -0.41
N ARG A 45 11.57 -3.70 0.15
CA ARG A 45 12.29 -4.60 1.09
C ARG A 45 13.57 -5.17 0.48
N LYS A 46 13.55 -5.56 -0.81
CA LYS A 46 14.66 -6.20 -1.51
C LYS A 46 15.76 -5.23 -1.96
N PHE A 47 15.39 -4.07 -2.51
CA PHE A 47 16.35 -3.22 -3.21
C PHE A 47 16.74 -1.95 -2.45
N TYR A 48 16.00 -1.57 -1.40
CA TYR A 48 16.35 -0.40 -0.61
C TYR A 48 17.34 -0.82 0.48
N LYS A 49 18.46 -0.10 0.54
CA LYS A 49 19.39 -0.21 1.66
C LYS A 49 18.73 0.34 2.92
N ASP A 50 19.22 -0.08 4.08
CA ASP A 50 18.70 0.40 5.35
C ASP A 50 18.92 1.91 5.48
N ASN A 51 17.94 2.61 6.06
CA ASN A 51 17.87 4.07 6.13
C ASN A 51 17.89 4.76 4.76
N LYS A 52 17.60 4.05 3.66
CA LYS A 52 17.48 4.69 2.35
C LYS A 52 16.34 5.70 2.41
N ARG A 53 16.66 6.95 2.09
CA ARG A 53 15.71 8.05 2.00
C ARG A 53 14.65 7.78 0.93
N VAL A 54 13.41 8.10 1.26
CA VAL A 54 12.24 8.05 0.40
C VAL A 54 11.62 9.43 0.41
N ASP A 55 11.46 10.04 -0.77
CA ASP A 55 10.98 11.41 -0.92
C ASP A 55 9.57 11.41 -1.51
N LYS A 56 8.68 12.23 -0.93
CA LYS A 56 7.39 12.57 -1.54
C LYS A 56 7.59 13.43 -2.78
N ASP A 57 8.45 14.44 -2.66
CA ASP A 57 8.79 15.35 -3.75
C ASP A 57 10.16 14.97 -4.31
N TRP A 58 10.18 14.40 -5.51
CA TRP A 58 11.39 13.85 -6.11
C TRP A 58 11.81 14.60 -7.37
N GLN A 59 13.12 14.77 -7.56
CA GLN A 59 13.70 15.51 -8.70
C GLN A 59 13.14 16.92 -8.91
N GLY A 60 12.81 17.62 -7.82
CA GLY A 60 12.26 18.98 -7.87
C GLY A 60 10.80 19.05 -8.30
N GLN A 61 10.13 17.90 -8.44
CA GLN A 61 8.70 17.83 -8.73
C GLN A 61 7.93 17.79 -7.41
N ALA A 62 7.16 18.85 -7.15
CA ALA A 62 6.18 18.83 -6.08
C ALA A 62 4.99 17.97 -6.48
N VAL A 63 4.70 16.94 -5.70
CA VAL A 63 3.56 16.04 -5.89
C VAL A 63 2.41 16.49 -4.99
N LYS A 64 1.25 16.73 -5.61
CA LYS A 64 -0.02 16.86 -4.91
C LYS A 64 -0.65 15.48 -4.81
N LEU A 65 -0.95 15.05 -3.58
CA LEU A 65 -1.62 13.78 -3.33
C LEU A 65 -3.13 13.93 -3.56
N GLU A 66 -3.73 12.88 -4.11
CA GLU A 66 -5.17 12.77 -4.32
C GLU A 66 -5.65 11.45 -3.71
N GLY A 67 -6.82 11.47 -3.08
CA GLY A 67 -7.36 10.33 -2.33
C GLY A 67 -7.26 10.53 -0.83
N ASN A 68 -7.30 9.42 -0.10
CA ASN A 68 -7.34 9.34 1.36
C ASN A 68 -6.06 8.75 1.95
N VAL A 69 -5.13 8.31 1.11
CA VAL A 69 -3.80 7.83 1.52
C VAL A 69 -2.79 8.95 1.37
N ASP A 70 -2.19 9.35 2.49
CA ASP A 70 -1.10 10.31 2.52
C ASP A 70 0.25 9.68 2.13
N PHE A 71 1.24 10.52 1.89
CA PHE A 71 2.62 10.12 1.66
C PHE A 71 3.54 11.24 2.11
N PHE A 72 4.68 10.90 2.69
CA PHE A 72 5.61 11.86 3.28
C PHE A 72 7.05 11.40 3.13
N ASP A 73 7.97 12.36 3.25
CA ASP A 73 9.41 12.07 3.27
C ASP A 73 9.74 11.17 4.46
N GLY A 74 10.63 10.21 4.26
CA GLY A 74 11.01 9.26 5.29
C GLY A 74 12.18 8.38 4.89
N THR A 75 12.25 7.21 5.52
CA THR A 75 13.21 6.15 5.18
C THR A 75 12.48 4.91 4.70
N LYS A 76 13.24 3.95 4.15
CA LYS A 76 12.77 2.59 3.85
C LYS A 76 11.90 2.04 4.97
N GLU A 77 12.36 2.13 6.21
CA GLU A 77 11.72 1.61 7.41
C GLU A 77 10.42 2.37 7.69
N SER A 78 10.46 3.70 7.79
CA SER A 78 9.25 4.48 8.08
C SER A 78 8.19 4.36 6.99
N THR A 79 8.59 4.18 5.73
CA THR A 79 7.66 3.92 4.62
C THR A 79 7.02 2.54 4.74
N LEU A 80 7.78 1.51 5.13
CA LEU A 80 7.23 0.17 5.35
C LEU A 80 6.28 0.17 6.54
N ASP A 81 6.68 0.78 7.67
CA ASP A 81 5.86 0.90 8.87
C ASP A 81 4.54 1.64 8.59
N TYR A 82 4.58 2.68 7.76
CA TYR A 82 3.37 3.39 7.34
C TYR A 82 2.43 2.49 6.51
N PHE A 83 2.99 1.70 5.59
CA PHE A 83 2.20 0.77 4.79
C PHE A 83 1.64 -0.39 5.63
N ASP A 84 2.40 -0.88 6.62
CA ASP A 84 1.91 -1.85 7.60
C ASP A 84 0.71 -1.26 8.35
N ALA A 85 0.84 -0.03 8.86
CA ALA A 85 -0.25 0.66 9.57
C ALA A 85 -1.52 0.89 8.73
N LEU A 86 -1.38 1.10 7.42
CA LEU A 86 -2.54 1.22 6.50
C LEU A 86 -3.29 -0.10 6.32
N LEU A 87 -2.58 -1.23 6.37
CA LEU A 87 -3.16 -2.57 6.21
C LEU A 87 -3.69 -3.13 7.54
N ASP A 88 -3.07 -2.76 8.67
CA ASP A 88 -3.39 -3.24 10.02
C ASP A 88 -4.70 -2.68 10.60
N ASP A 89 -5.43 -1.79 9.91
CA ASP A 89 -6.74 -1.25 10.34
C ASP A 89 -7.88 -2.30 10.30
N GLU A 90 -7.57 -3.60 10.42
CA GLU A 90 -8.46 -4.78 10.45
C GLU A 90 -9.53 -4.86 9.35
N LYS A 91 -9.43 -4.02 8.31
CA LYS A 91 -10.45 -3.86 7.28
C LYS A 91 -10.13 -4.59 5.98
N ILE A 92 -8.88 -5.03 5.79
CA ILE A 92 -8.38 -5.58 4.53
C ILE A 92 -7.96 -7.04 4.74
N ASP A 93 -8.58 -7.96 4.00
CA ASP A 93 -8.14 -9.35 3.94
C ASP A 93 -6.89 -9.44 3.04
N THR A 94 -5.72 -9.60 3.65
CA THR A 94 -4.45 -9.81 2.95
C THR A 94 -4.07 -11.28 2.96
N ARG A 95 -3.70 -11.85 1.80
CA ARG A 95 -3.22 -13.24 1.68
C ARG A 95 -2.03 -13.40 0.74
#